data_AF-A0A7C5J164-F1
#
_entry.id   AF-A0A7C5J164-F1
#
_cell.length_a   1.000
_cell.length_b   1.000
_cell.length_c   1.000
_cell.angle_alpha   90.00
_cell.angle_beta   90.00
_cell.angle_gamma   90.00
#
_symmetry.space_group_name_H-M   'P 1'
#
loop_
_entity.id
_entity.type
_entity.pdbx_description
1 polymer ?
#
loop_
_entity_poly.entity_id
_entity_poly.type
_entity_poly.pdbx_seq_one_letter_code
_entity_poly.pdbx_strand_id
1 'polypeptide(L)' 'EARLLKRRRGIWLFGAEAKVDGATVATAEIMCTAREL' A
#
# COMPACT_ATOMS: atom_id res chain seq x y z
N GLU A 1 2.98 0.60 8.39
CA GLU A 1 2.67 -0.73 7.83
C GLU A 1 2.01 -0.59 6.46
N ALA A 2 2.28 -1.50 5.53
CA ALA A 2 1.62 -1.57 4.24
C ALA A 2 0.96 -2.94 4.04
N ARG A 3 -0.30 -2.96 3.59
CA ARG A 3 -1.10 -4.17 3.38
C ARG A 3 -1.62 -4.23 1.94
N LEU A 4 -1.55 -5.41 1.32
CA LEU A 4 -2.16 -5.62 0.01
C LEU A 4 -3.69 -5.60 0.15
N LEU A 5 -4.35 -4.68 -0.56
CA LEU A 5 -5.80 -4.56 -0.57
C LEU A 5 -6.40 -5.30 -1.77
N LYS A 6 -5.81 -5.11 -2.95
CA LYS A 6 -6.36 -5.65 -4.19
C LYS A 6 -5.27 -5.93 -5.22
N ARG A 7 -5.47 -6.99 -6.00
CA ARG A 7 -4.71 -7.26 -7.22
C ARG A 7 -5.67 -7.49 -8.37
N ARG A 8 -5.54 -6.75 -9.47
CA ARG A 8 -6.37 -6.92 -10.67
C ARG A 8 -5.60 -6.49 -11.91
N ARG A 9 -5.56 -7.36 -12.94
CA ARG A 9 -4.96 -7.06 -14.26
C ARG A 9 -3.53 -6.51 -14.15
N GLY A 10 -2.68 -7.14 -13.35
CA GLY A 10 -1.29 -6.72 -13.15
C GLY A 10 -1.09 -5.48 -12.28
N ILE A 11 -2.16 -4.80 -11.85
CA ILE A 11 -2.12 -3.67 -10.92
C ILE A 11 -2.37 -4.16 -9.49
N TRP A 12 -1.59 -3.64 -8.57
CA TRP A 12 -1.63 -3.94 -7.14
C TRP A 12 -1.95 -2.66 -6.39
N LEU A 13 -2.87 -2.73 -5.45
CA LEU A 13 -3.25 -1.64 -4.57
C LEU A 13 -2.86 -2.01 -3.14
N PHE A 14 -2.04 -1.17 -2.53
CA PHE A 14 -1.63 -1.29 -1.14
C PHE A 14 -2.23 -0.15 -0.31
N GLY A 15 -2.75 -0.49 0.86
CA GLY A 15 -3.08 0.49 1.88
C GLY A 15 -1.90 0.63 2.82
N ALA A 16 -1.44 1.84 3.05
CA ALA A 16 -0.33 2.14 3.96
C ALA A 16 -0.81 3.02 5.12
N GLU A 17 -0.34 2.71 6.31
CA GLU A 17 -0.57 3.49 7.54
C GLU A 17 0.79 3.76 8.20
N ALA A 18 1.10 5.04 8.41
CA ALA A 18 2.27 5.47 9.17
C ALA A 18 1.84 5.85 10.59
N LYS A 19 2.57 5.35 11.60
CA LYS A 19 2.34 5.66 13.01
C LYS A 19 3.56 6.28 13.65
N VAL A 20 3.34 7.29 14.49
CA VAL A 20 4.33 7.86 15.41
C VAL A 20 3.71 7.77 16.79
N ASP A 21 4.45 7.21 17.76
CA ASP A 21 3.97 6.98 19.13
C ASP A 21 2.63 6.21 19.21
N GLY A 22 2.43 5.27 18.28
CA GLY A 22 1.21 4.47 18.18
C GLY A 22 0.01 5.19 17.57
N ALA A 23 0.10 6.50 17.34
CA ALA A 23 -0.93 7.29 16.67
C ALA A 23 -0.71 7.29 15.15
N THR A 24 -1.77 7.08 14.38
CA THR A 24 -1.73 7.20 12.93
C THR A 24 -1.53 8.65 12.52
N VAL A 25 -0.44 8.93 11.83
CA VAL A 25 -0.08 10.29 11.38
C VAL A 25 -0.28 10.49 9.88
N ALA A 26 -0.29 9.40 9.11
CA ALA A 26 -0.55 9.45 7.67
C ALA A 26 -1.11 8.13 7.18
N THR A 27 -1.97 8.22 6.18
CA THR A 27 -2.46 7.08 5.42
C THR A 27 -2.29 7.34 3.94
N ALA A 28 -2.09 6.29 3.16
CA ALA A 28 -1.96 6.39 1.72
C ALA A 28 -2.47 5.13 1.03
N GLU A 29 -2.90 5.30 -0.21
CA GLU A 29 -3.17 4.21 -1.14
C GLU A 29 -2.11 4.24 -2.24
N ILE A 30 -1.41 3.12 -2.43
CA ILE A 30 -0.30 3.01 -3.37
C ILE A 30 -0.69 2.02 -4.45
N MET A 31 -0.71 2.48 -5.70
CA MET A 31 -0.91 1.64 -6.87
C MET A 31 0.42 1.37 -7.57
N CYS A 32 0.69 0.10 -7.88
CA CYS A 32 1.88 -0.28 -8.64
C CYS A 32 1.61 -1.45 -9.59
N THR A 33 2.48 -1.62 -10.57
CA THR A 33 2.54 -2.78 -11.45
C THR A 33 3.82 -3.55 -11.16
N ALA A 34 3.74 -4.88 -11.15
CA ALA A 34 4.92 -5.71 -11.04
C ALA A 34 5.70 -5.66 -12.36
N ARG A 35 7.01 -5.44 -12.28
CA ARG A 35 7.91 -5.56 -13.44
C ARG A 35 8.48 -6.97 -13.47
N GLU A 36 8.25 -7.69 -14.56
CA GLU A 36 8.98 -8.93 -14.83
C GLU A 36 10.41 -8.58 -15.27
N LEU A 37 11.40 -9.20 -14.65
CA LEU A 37 12.83 -9.03 -14.91
C LEU A 37 13.30 -9.99 -16.00
#